data_AF-A0A0P0DL30-F1
#
_entry.id   AF-A0A0P0DL30-F1
#
_cell.length_a   1.000
_cell.length_b   1.000
_cell.length_c   1.000
_cell.angle_alpha   90.00
_cell.angle_beta   90.00
_cell.angle_gamma   90.00
#
_symmetry.space_group_name_H-M   'P 1'
#
loop_
_entity.id
_entity.type
_entity.pdbx_description
1 polymer ?
#
loop_
_entity_poly.entity_id
_entity_poly.type
_entity_poly.pdbx_seq_one_letter_code
_entity_poly.pdbx_strand_id
1 'polypeptide(L)'
;MGTAELNQESFVLAVEDPYLDALIGTIEEPAGSRNAAEAGRLTIAWWDRHGTGPSCAELLDAMFAGIAWDEVIEDPARTLPERRAQVELLQRWLISYWARIGAIAFIPGHDDVVRPGRIHREPETERNADT
;
A
#
# COMPACT_ATOMS: atom_id res chain seq x y z
N MET A 1 -49.39 20.19 18.67
CA MET A 1 -48.57 19.41 17.71
C MET A 1 -47.33 20.23 17.41
N GLY A 2 -46.21 19.92 18.06
CA GLY A 2 -44.94 20.61 17.83
C GLY A 2 -44.19 19.90 16.71
N THR A 3 -43.92 20.61 15.63
CA THR A 3 -43.01 20.18 14.58
C THR A 3 -41.61 20.16 15.19
N ALA A 4 -41.11 18.96 15.51
CA ALA A 4 -39.71 18.76 15.80
C ALA A 4 -38.94 19.11 14.53
N GLU A 5 -38.29 20.27 14.52
CA GLU A 5 -37.29 20.62 13.53
C GLU A 5 -36.19 19.57 13.63
N LEU A 6 -36.23 18.61 12.71
CA LEU A 6 -35.11 17.71 12.48
C LEU A 6 -33.96 18.59 12.05
N ASN A 7 -33.04 18.85 12.98
CA ASN A 7 -31.78 19.51 12.75
C ASN A 7 -30.98 18.63 11.77
N GLN A 8 -31.25 18.80 10.48
CA GLN A 8 -30.51 18.15 9.41
C GLN A 8 -29.13 18.80 9.41
N GLU A 9 -28.19 18.15 10.09
CA GLU A 9 -26.77 18.40 9.86
C GLU A 9 -26.53 18.24 8.36
N SER A 10 -26.18 19.35 7.70
CA SER A 10 -25.76 19.34 6.31
C SER A 10 -24.63 18.33 6.19
N PHE A 11 -24.83 17.29 5.39
CA PHE A 11 -23.74 16.42 4.94
C PHE A 11 -22.76 17.29 4.16
N VAL A 12 -21.74 17.79 4.85
CA VAL A 12 -20.59 18.40 4.19
C VAL A 12 -19.88 17.25 3.50
N LEU A 13 -19.89 17.23 2.17
CA LEU A 13 -19.01 16.35 1.40
C LEU A 13 -17.60 16.52 1.96
N ALA A 14 -17.03 15.45 2.50
CA ALA A 14 -15.64 15.46 2.94
C ALA A 14 -14.80 16.00 1.78
N VAL A 15 -13.99 17.02 2.06
CA VAL A 15 -13.00 17.51 1.09
C VAL A 15 -12.22 16.29 0.60
N GLU A 16 -12.16 16.12 -0.73
CA GLU A 16 -11.33 15.09 -1.37
C GLU A 16 -9.91 15.25 -0.84
N ASP A 17 -9.43 14.25 -0.09
CA ASP A 17 -8.09 14.26 0.47
C ASP A 17 -7.15 13.63 -0.56
N PRO A 18 -6.22 14.39 -1.16
CA PRO A 18 -5.36 13.89 -2.22
C PRO A 18 -4.56 12.64 -1.82
N TYR A 19 -4.22 12.49 -0.54
CA TYR A 19 -3.50 11.32 -0.05
C TYR A 19 -4.39 10.09 0.10
N LEU A 20 -5.66 10.30 0.49
CA LEU A 20 -6.64 9.22 0.52
C LEU A 20 -6.94 8.74 -0.88
N ASP A 21 -7.13 9.66 -1.83
CA ASP A 21 -7.39 9.32 -3.23
C ASP A 21 -6.19 8.57 -3.85
N ALA A 22 -4.96 9.03 -3.57
CA ALA A 22 -3.75 8.32 -3.99
C ALA A 22 -3.68 6.91 -3.39
N LEU A 23 -4.02 6.74 -2.10
CA LEU A 23 -4.07 5.43 -1.46
C LEU A 23 -5.11 4.53 -2.13
N ILE A 24 -6.34 5.03 -2.30
CA ILE A 24 -7.45 4.30 -2.94
C ILE A 24 -7.02 3.87 -4.35
N GLY A 25 -6.53 4.79 -5.19
CA GLY A 25 -6.08 4.47 -6.53
C GLY A 25 -4.93 3.45 -6.57
N THR A 26 -4.11 3.40 -5.54
CA THR A 26 -3.00 2.43 -5.42
C THR A 26 -3.49 1.02 -5.01
N ILE A 27 -4.59 0.92 -4.26
CA ILE A 27 -5.12 -0.35 -3.73
C ILE A 27 -6.39 -0.84 -4.44
N GLU A 28 -7.00 -0.01 -5.29
CA GLU A 28 -8.17 -0.36 -6.08
C GLU A 28 -7.78 -1.29 -7.23
N GLU A 29 -8.68 -2.21 -7.59
CA GLU A 29 -8.41 -3.16 -8.67
C GLU A 29 -8.47 -2.48 -10.05
N PRO A 30 -7.58 -2.86 -10.99
CA PRO A 30 -6.62 -3.97 -10.92
C PRO A 30 -5.24 -3.61 -10.33
N ALA A 31 -5.04 -2.35 -9.91
CA ALA A 31 -3.74 -1.86 -9.45
C ALA A 31 -3.33 -2.47 -8.11
N GLY A 32 -4.27 -2.60 -7.17
CA GLY A 32 -4.03 -3.19 -5.84
C GLY A 32 -3.41 -4.58 -5.91
N SER A 33 -4.04 -5.50 -6.64
CA SER A 33 -3.49 -6.86 -6.84
C SER A 33 -2.12 -6.87 -7.53
N ARG A 34 -1.92 -6.01 -8.53
CA ARG A 34 -0.62 -5.91 -9.23
C ARG A 34 0.48 -5.41 -8.31
N ASN A 35 0.22 -4.33 -7.56
CA ASN A 35 1.17 -3.75 -6.63
C ASN A 35 1.51 -4.72 -5.49
N ALA A 36 0.52 -5.48 -5.01
CA ALA A 36 0.73 -6.53 -4.04
C ALA A 36 1.63 -7.65 -4.55
N ALA A 37 1.35 -8.17 -5.75
CA ALA A 37 2.17 -9.22 -6.36
C ALA A 37 3.62 -8.75 -6.56
N GLU A 38 3.80 -7.50 -6.98
CA GLU A 38 5.11 -6.90 -7.15
C GLU A 38 5.87 -6.74 -5.82
N ALA A 39 5.20 -6.28 -4.76
CA ALA A 39 5.81 -6.17 -3.43
C ALA A 39 6.30 -7.53 -2.91
N GLY A 40 5.52 -8.60 -3.14
CA GLY A 40 5.93 -9.96 -2.83
C GLY A 40 7.15 -10.41 -3.65
N ARG A 41 7.13 -10.16 -4.96
CA ARG A 41 8.24 -10.52 -5.88
C ARG A 41 9.54 -9.80 -5.51
N LEU A 42 9.48 -8.50 -5.23
CA LEU A 42 10.65 -7.71 -4.83
C LEU A 42 11.21 -8.19 -3.50
N THR A 43 10.33 -8.53 -2.55
CA THR A 43 10.76 -9.10 -1.26
C THR A 43 11.52 -10.40 -1.49
N ILE A 44 11.00 -11.34 -2.28
CA ILE A 44 11.67 -12.61 -2.59
C ILE A 44 13.04 -12.36 -3.25
N ALA A 45 13.06 -11.54 -4.31
CA ALA A 45 14.29 -11.23 -5.03
C ALA A 45 15.36 -10.58 -4.12
N TRP A 46 14.93 -9.82 -3.11
CA TRP A 46 15.82 -9.26 -2.11
C TRP A 46 16.43 -10.35 -1.22
N TRP A 47 15.60 -11.25 -0.70
CA TRP A 47 16.05 -12.40 0.10
C TRP A 47 17.06 -13.26 -0.66
N ASP A 48 16.77 -13.56 -1.93
CA ASP A 48 17.67 -14.34 -2.79
C ASP A 48 19.04 -13.67 -2.98
N ARG A 49 19.06 -12.33 -3.04
CA ARG A 49 20.28 -11.57 -3.26
C ARG A 49 21.08 -11.32 -1.98
N HIS A 50 20.41 -11.04 -0.87
CA HIS A 50 21.02 -10.50 0.34
C HIS A 50 21.04 -11.49 1.52
N GLY A 51 20.30 -12.60 1.46
CA GLY A 51 20.17 -13.57 2.56
C GLY A 51 19.38 -13.05 3.76
N THR A 52 18.80 -11.85 3.67
CA THR A 52 17.92 -11.20 4.65
C THR A 52 16.82 -10.45 3.93
N GLY A 53 15.83 -9.93 4.66
CA GLY A 53 14.73 -9.13 4.11
C GLY A 53 15.02 -7.63 4.06
N PRO A 54 14.33 -6.88 3.19
CA PRO A 54 14.37 -5.43 3.20
C PRO A 54 13.64 -4.88 4.44
N SER A 55 14.06 -3.70 4.90
CA SER A 55 13.21 -2.86 5.74
C SER A 55 11.98 -2.37 4.97
N CYS A 56 10.97 -1.84 5.67
CA CYS A 56 9.80 -1.23 5.01
C CYS A 56 10.20 -0.08 4.08
N ALA A 57 11.17 0.74 4.47
CA ALA A 57 11.66 1.84 3.65
C ALA A 57 12.31 1.33 2.36
N GLU A 58 13.20 0.35 2.45
CA GLU A 58 13.86 -0.23 1.27
C GLU A 58 12.86 -0.90 0.31
N LEU A 59 11.85 -1.58 0.84
CA LEU A 59 10.81 -2.17 0.00
C LEU A 59 9.96 -1.10 -0.70
N LEU A 60 9.58 -0.03 0.01
CA LEU A 60 8.81 1.07 -0.57
C LEU A 60 9.62 1.84 -1.62
N ASP A 61 10.90 2.09 -1.35
CA ASP A 61 11.81 2.73 -2.31
C ASP A 61 11.95 1.88 -3.58
N ALA A 62 12.04 0.56 -3.44
CA ALA A 62 12.10 -0.36 -4.58
C ALA A 62 10.78 -0.42 -5.37
N MET A 63 9.62 -0.43 -4.68
CA MET A 63 8.29 -0.48 -5.28
C MET A 63 7.98 0.77 -6.12
N PHE A 64 8.42 1.92 -5.65
CA PHE A 64 8.05 3.21 -6.24
C PHE A 64 9.25 3.94 -6.87
N ALA A 65 10.39 3.26 -7.01
CA ALA A 65 11.60 3.76 -7.68
C ALA A 65 12.04 5.17 -7.24
N GLY A 66 11.88 5.51 -5.95
CA GLY A 66 12.22 6.83 -5.44
C GLY A 66 11.28 7.96 -5.89
N ILE A 67 10.01 7.67 -6.20
CA ILE A 67 8.97 8.70 -6.39
C ILE A 67 8.99 9.65 -5.18
N ALA A 68 9.18 10.94 -5.45
CA ALA A 68 8.96 12.00 -4.49
C ALA A 68 7.44 12.18 -4.31
N TRP A 69 6.85 11.39 -3.41
CA TRP A 69 5.41 11.35 -3.18
C TRP A 69 4.82 12.74 -2.82
N ASP A 70 5.60 13.59 -2.16
CA ASP A 70 5.25 14.97 -1.83
C ASP A 70 5.28 15.93 -3.03
N GLU A 71 5.88 15.52 -4.15
CA GLU A 71 5.86 16.22 -5.43
C GLU A 71 4.79 15.68 -6.39
N VAL A 72 4.46 14.38 -6.30
CA VAL A 72 3.46 13.73 -7.17
C VAL A 72 2.03 13.93 -6.67
N ILE A 73 1.83 13.99 -5.34
CA ILE A 73 0.53 14.31 -4.75
C ILE A 73 0.43 15.83 -4.60
N GLU A 74 -0.36 16.46 -5.46
CA GLU A 74 -0.60 17.89 -5.42
C GLU A 74 -1.56 18.24 -4.26
N ASP A 75 -1.01 18.83 -3.19
CA ASP A 75 -1.80 19.33 -2.06
C ASP A 75 -1.23 20.68 -1.58
N PRO A 76 -1.66 21.80 -2.19
CA PRO A 76 -1.21 23.13 -1.79
C PRO A 76 -1.81 23.59 -0.45
N ALA A 77 -2.82 22.89 0.09
CA ALA A 77 -3.46 23.25 1.35
C ALA A 77 -2.63 22.84 2.57
N ARG A 78 -1.75 21.84 2.43
CA ARG A 78 -0.86 21.34 3.49
C ARG A 78 0.56 21.88 3.37
N THR A 79 1.15 22.21 4.51
CA THR A 79 2.59 22.53 4.60
C THR A 79 3.45 21.31 4.25
N LEU A 80 4.72 21.53 3.90
CA LEU A 80 5.63 20.43 3.57
C LEU A 80 5.77 19.38 4.71
N PRO A 81 5.89 19.77 6.00
CA PRO A 81 5.91 18.80 7.09
C PRO A 81 4.63 17.96 7.20
N GLU A 82 3.46 18.57 6.98
CA GLU A 82 2.17 17.86 7.02
C GLU A 82 2.04 16.89 5.86
N ARG A 83 2.46 17.30 4.66
CA ARG A 83 2.52 16.42 3.48
C ARG A 83 3.40 15.21 3.71
N ARG A 84 4.58 15.39 4.30
CA ARG A 84 5.48 14.28 4.67
C ARG A 84 4.84 13.31 5.68
N ALA A 85 4.16 13.84 6.70
CA ALA A 85 3.45 13.00 7.65
C ALA A 85 2.32 12.19 6.99
N GLN A 86 1.62 12.76 5.99
CA GLN A 86 0.62 12.03 5.21
C GLN A 86 1.24 10.96 4.31
N VAL A 87 2.38 11.24 3.67
CA VAL A 87 3.14 10.23 2.91
C VAL A 87 3.54 9.06 3.80
N GLU A 88 4.07 9.32 5.00
CA GLU A 88 4.42 8.26 5.95
C GLU A 88 3.21 7.41 6.35
N LEU A 89 2.05 8.05 6.54
CA LEU A 89 0.81 7.35 6.86
C LEU A 89 0.35 6.46 5.69
N LEU A 90 0.34 7.01 4.47
CA LEU A 90 0.02 6.27 3.24
C LEU A 90 0.93 5.05 3.08
N GLN A 91 2.24 5.23 3.24
CA GLN A 91 3.23 4.16 3.16
C GLN A 91 3.00 3.06 4.20
N ARG A 92 2.68 3.41 5.46
CA ARG A 92 2.32 2.43 6.50
C ARG A 92 1.05 1.67 6.16
N TRP A 93 0.06 2.34 5.56
CA TRP A 93 -1.15 1.70 5.07
C TRP A 93 -0.85 0.70 3.94
N LEU A 94 0.01 1.04 2.99
CA LEU A 94 0.41 0.12 1.91
C LEU A 94 1.09 -1.15 2.45
N ILE A 95 2.04 -1.01 3.37
CA ILE A 95 2.68 -2.16 4.03
C ILE A 95 1.63 -3.03 4.74
N SER A 96 0.72 -2.41 5.47
CA SER A 96 -0.35 -3.10 6.18
C SER A 96 -1.31 -3.82 5.22
N TYR A 97 -1.64 -3.19 4.10
CA TYR A 97 -2.47 -3.76 3.05
C TYR A 97 -1.80 -5.00 2.43
N TRP A 98 -0.54 -4.90 2.00
CA TRP A 98 0.20 -6.02 1.43
C TRP A 98 0.37 -7.18 2.41
N ALA A 99 0.61 -6.88 3.70
CA ALA A 99 0.64 -7.90 4.74
C ALA A 99 -0.73 -8.57 4.93
N ARG A 100 -1.82 -7.79 4.96
CA ARG A 100 -3.19 -8.29 5.15
C ARG A 100 -3.63 -9.25 4.05
N ILE A 101 -3.27 -8.96 2.81
CA ILE A 101 -3.58 -9.83 1.66
C ILE A 101 -2.54 -10.94 1.47
N GLY A 102 -1.51 -11.01 2.31
CA GLY A 102 -0.54 -12.11 2.33
C GLY A 102 0.54 -12.05 1.24
N ALA A 103 0.73 -10.90 0.61
CA ALA A 103 1.80 -10.67 -0.36
C ALA A 103 3.18 -10.62 0.33
N ILE A 104 3.22 -10.03 1.52
CA ILE A 104 4.38 -9.99 2.42
C ILE A 104 3.98 -10.46 3.82
N ALA A 105 4.95 -10.73 4.68
CA ALA A 105 4.74 -10.98 6.11
C ALA A 105 5.53 -9.95 6.92
N PHE A 106 4.80 -9.12 7.68
CA PHE A 106 5.35 -8.05 8.50
C PHE A 106 4.39 -7.69 9.65
N ILE A 107 4.89 -7.60 10.88
CA ILE A 107 4.15 -7.14 12.06
C ILE A 107 4.75 -5.80 12.53
N PRO A 108 4.01 -4.67 12.38
CA PRO A 108 4.47 -3.36 12.82
C PRO A 108 4.88 -3.34 14.30
N GLY A 109 6.06 -2.78 14.57
CA GLY A 109 6.61 -2.68 15.94
C GLY A 109 7.22 -3.96 16.50
N HIS A 110 7.19 -5.06 15.74
CA HIS A 110 7.81 -6.33 16.13
C HIS A 110 8.87 -6.78 15.12
N ASP A 111 8.59 -6.65 13.83
CA ASP A 111 9.52 -7.05 12.78
C ASP A 111 10.41 -5.87 12.36
N ASP A 112 11.71 -6.14 12.25
CA ASP A 112 12.69 -5.19 11.71
C ASP A 112 12.86 -5.31 10.19
N VAL A 113 12.47 -6.46 9.63
CA VAL A 113 12.58 -6.78 8.20
C VAL A 113 11.29 -7.41 7.67
N VAL A 114 11.01 -7.15 6.39
CA VAL A 114 9.87 -7.72 5.67
C VAL A 114 10.24 -9.10 5.13
N ARG A 115 9.36 -10.08 5.37
CA ARG A 115 9.53 -11.46 4.90
C ARG A 115 8.61 -11.75 3.71
N PRO A 116 8.93 -12.73 2.85
CA PRO A 116 8.01 -13.15 1.80
C PRO A 116 6.68 -13.61 2.40
N GLY A 117 5.58 -13.24 1.73
CA GLY A 117 4.25 -13.66 2.11
C GLY A 117 3.91 -15.09 1.66
N ARG A 118 2.66 -15.48 1.85
CA ARG A 118 2.18 -16.85 1.53
C ARG A 118 1.64 -17.00 0.12
N ILE A 119 1.42 -15.92 -0.62
CA ILE A 119 0.92 -16.04 -2.00
C ILE A 119 2.08 -16.39 -2.93
N HIS A 120 2.37 -17.69 -3.05
CA HIS A 120 2.75 -18.26 -4.33
C HIS A 120 1.49 -18.83 -4.95
N ARG A 121 1.02 -18.21 -6.03
CA ARG A 121 0.05 -18.85 -6.91
C ARG A 121 0.49 -18.63 -8.34
N GLU A 122 1.59 -19.27 -8.71
CA GLU A 122 1.71 -19.72 -10.09
C GLU A 122 0.81 -20.96 -10.21
N PRO A 123 -0.14 -21.00 -11.16
CA PRO A 123 -0.76 -22.27 -11.51
C PRO A 123 0.34 -23.18 -12.07
N GLU A 124 0.45 -24.39 -11.53
CA GLU A 124 1.05 -25.50 -12.24
C GLU A 124 0.29 -25.69 -13.54
N THR A 125 0.68 -25.01 -14.63
CA THR A 125 0.37 -25.53 -15.96
C THR A 125 1.29 -26.71 -16.17
N GLU A 126 0.74 -27.84 -15.73
CA GLU A 126 1.00 -29.19 -16.14
C GLU A 126 1.94 -29.28 -17.35
N ARG A 127 3.10 -29.84 -17.04
CA ARG A 127 3.95 -30.56 -17.96
C ARG A 127 3.12 -31.71 -18.56
N ASN A 128 2.23 -31.42 -19.50
CA ASN A 128 1.67 -32.43 -20.39
C ASN A 128 2.73 -32.73 -21.44
N ALA A 129 3.67 -33.59 -21.04
CA ALA A 129 4.22 -34.57 -21.93
C ALA A 129 3.05 -35.44 -22.40
N ASP A 130 2.67 -35.29 -23.67
CA ASP A 130 1.84 -36.27 -24.34
C ASP A 130 2.57 -36.70 -25.63
N THR A 131 3.10 -37.91 -25.52
CA THR A 131 3.35 -38.96 -26.52
C THR A 131 4.21 -38.65 -27.74
#